data_AF-A0A4S2PQA0-F1
#
_entry.id   AF-A0A4S2PQA0-F1
#
_cell.length_a   1.000
_cell.length_b   1.000
_cell.length_c   1.000
_cell.angle_alpha   90.00
_cell.angle_beta   90.00
_cell.angle_gamma   90.00
#
_symmetry.space_group_name_H-M   'P 1'
#
loop_
_entity.id
_entity.type
_entity.pdbx_description
1 polymer ?
#
loop_
_entity_poly.entity_id
_entity_poly.type
_entity_poly.pdbx_seq_one_letter_code
_entity_poly.pdbx_strand_id
1 'polypeptide(L)'
;MSRPSKKRKILTALLAGVLAFIALLACGVAFVTYLPGVNLNDWFRTTANYWLLFRLFVYMGVGILLYFLQRSSSPLPRKVIVFIVLAFALNEGLNLLYRL
;
A
#
# COMPACT_ATOMS: atom_id res chain seq x y z
N MET A 1 -36.70 7.81 0.40
CA MET A 1 -35.97 6.60 0.82
C MET A 1 -34.47 6.90 0.80
N SER A 2 -33.93 7.32 1.95
CA SER A 2 -32.53 7.77 2.07
C SER A 2 -31.57 6.56 1.96
N ARG A 3 -30.37 6.79 1.42
CA ARG A 3 -29.32 5.78 1.17
C ARG A 3 -28.31 5.77 2.34
N PRO A 4 -28.58 5.16 3.51
CA PRO A 4 -27.66 5.19 4.64
C PRO A 4 -26.35 4.43 4.37
N SER A 5 -26.35 3.41 3.50
CA SER A 5 -25.18 2.54 3.30
C SER A 5 -24.02 3.21 2.54
N LYS A 6 -24.29 4.12 1.60
CA LYS A 6 -23.24 4.84 0.87
C LYS A 6 -22.53 5.88 1.74
N LYS A 7 -23.27 6.64 2.55
CA LYS A 7 -22.67 7.62 3.48
C LYS A 7 -21.82 6.96 4.57
N ARG A 8 -22.27 5.82 5.13
CA ARG A 8 -21.48 5.03 6.07
C ARG A 8 -20.17 4.52 5.45
N LYS A 9 -20.20 3.94 4.24
CA LYS A 9 -18.99 3.48 3.54
C LYS A 9 -17.97 4.59 3.31
N ILE A 10 -18.42 5.78 2.92
CA ILE A 10 -17.53 6.94 2.72
C ILE A 10 -16.93 7.39 4.06
N LEU A 11 -17.75 7.48 5.12
CA LEU A 11 -17.29 7.87 6.44
C LEU A 11 -16.27 6.86 6.99
N THR A 12 -16.50 5.56 6.82
CA THR A 12 -15.57 4.51 7.26
C THR A 12 -14.26 4.56 6.47
N ALA A 13 -14.31 4.76 5.16
CA ALA A 13 -13.10 4.91 4.34
C ALA A 13 -12.30 6.17 4.73
N LEU A 14 -12.99 7.27 5.03
CA LEU A 14 -12.37 8.51 5.48
C LEU A 14 -11.73 8.35 6.87
N LEU A 15 -12.42 7.66 7.79
CA LEU A 15 -11.88 7.34 9.11
C LEU A 15 -10.65 6.44 9.02
N ALA A 16 -10.70 5.41 8.16
CA ALA A 16 -9.57 4.52 7.91
C ALA A 16 -8.38 5.27 7.30
N GLY A 17 -8.63 6.20 6.38
CA GLY A 17 -7.60 7.07 5.80
C GLY A 17 -6.96 7.99 6.84
N VAL A 18 -7.76 8.60 7.71
CA VAL A 18 -7.27 9.45 8.81
C VAL A 18 -6.46 8.63 9.81
N LEU A 19 -6.92 7.45 10.20
CA LEU A 19 -6.18 6.53 11.07
C LEU A 19 -4.86 6.10 10.46
N ALA A 20 -4.85 5.74 9.17
CA ALA A 20 -3.63 5.38 8.46
C ALA A 20 -2.64 6.56 8.40
N PHE A 21 -3.14 7.78 8.18
CA PHE A 21 -2.33 8.99 8.18
C PHE A 21 -1.71 9.27 9.55
N ILE A 22 -2.51 9.19 10.62
CA ILE A 22 -2.02 9.37 12.01
C ILE A 22 -0.97 8.31 12.35
N ALA A 23 -1.20 7.05 11.98
CA ALA A 23 -0.24 5.97 12.20
C ALA A 23 1.09 6.20 11.47
N LEU A 24 1.04 6.65 10.21
CA LEU A 24 2.23 7.01 9.45
C LEU A 24 3.01 8.16 10.10
N LEU A 25 2.29 9.19 10.57
CA LEU A 25 2.89 10.35 11.22
C LEU A 25 3.53 9.96 12.55
N ALA A 26 2.86 9.13 13.36
CA ALA A 26 3.40 8.59 14.60
C ALA A 26 4.64 7.72 14.37
N CYS A 27 4.64 6.88 13.33
CA CYS A 27 5.84 6.15 12.90
C CYS A 27 6.99 7.11 12.56
N GLY A 28 6.73 8.15 11.76
CA GLY A 28 7.73 9.16 11.43
C GLY A 28 8.36 9.82 12.66
N VAL A 29 7.53 10.22 13.63
CA VAL A 29 7.99 10.79 14.91
C VAL A 29 8.80 9.77 15.70
N ALA A 30 8.35 8.51 15.78
CA ALA A 30 9.07 7.46 16.49
C ALA A 30 10.45 7.19 15.86
N PHE A 31 10.55 7.15 14.53
CA PHE A 31 11.82 7.00 13.83
C PHE A 31 12.79 8.15 14.14
N VAL A 32 12.33 9.39 14.12
CA VAL A 32 13.19 10.55 14.45
C VAL A 32 13.59 10.57 15.92
N THR A 33 12.70 10.16 16.82
CA THR A 33 12.91 10.25 18.27
C THR A 33 13.77 9.10 18.82
N TYR A 34 13.57 7.87 18.34
CA TYR A 34 14.20 6.67 18.89
C TYR A 34 15.41 6.18 18.08
N LEU A 35 15.67 6.73 16.90
CA LEU A 35 16.89 6.45 16.12
C LEU A 35 17.73 7.74 15.90
N PRO A 36 18.08 8.48 16.97
CA PRO A 36 18.92 9.66 16.82
C PRO A 36 20.32 9.24 16.35
N GLY A 37 20.78 9.83 15.25
CA GLY A 37 22.10 9.55 14.65
C GLY A 37 22.11 8.48 13.56
N VAL A 38 21.00 7.80 13.29
CA VAL A 38 20.88 6.98 12.08
C VAL A 38 20.67 7.91 10.89
N ASN A 39 21.61 7.90 9.95
CA ASN A 39 21.38 8.53 8.66
C ASN A 39 20.26 7.76 7.95
N LEU A 40 19.04 8.26 8.06
CA LEU A 40 17.85 7.65 7.46
C LEU A 40 18.06 7.40 5.97
N ASN A 41 18.81 8.27 5.29
CA ASN A 41 19.09 8.14 3.87
C ASN A 41 19.96 6.90 3.58
N ASP A 42 21.00 6.66 4.39
CA ASP A 42 21.83 5.46 4.29
C ASP A 42 21.08 4.21 4.74
N TRP A 43 20.24 4.32 5.77
CA TRP A 43 19.39 3.23 6.21
C TRP A 43 18.37 2.83 5.14
N PHE A 44 17.73 3.79 4.49
CA PHE A 44 16.81 3.56 3.37
C PHE A 44 17.54 2.95 2.17
N ARG A 45 18.76 3.41 1.86
CA ARG A 45 19.60 2.78 0.82
C ARG A 45 19.95 1.33 1.16
N THR A 46 20.34 1.07 2.41
CA THR A 46 20.74 -0.26 2.87
C THR A 46 19.55 -1.23 2.93
N THR A 47 18.40 -0.75 3.42
CA THR A 47 17.18 -1.56 3.51
C THR A 47 16.35 -1.57 2.23
N ALA A 48 16.77 -0.83 1.20
CA ALA A 48 16.00 -0.69 -0.04
C ALA A 48 15.63 -2.06 -0.59
N ASN A 49 16.59 -2.99 -0.69
CA ASN A 49 16.38 -4.32 -1.27
C ASN A 49 15.41 -5.16 -0.43
N TYR A 50 15.48 -5.06 0.89
CA TYR A 50 14.51 -5.70 1.78
C TYR A 50 13.10 -5.13 1.59
N TRP A 51 12.99 -3.82 1.42
CA TRP A 51 11.72 -3.16 1.11
C TRP A 51 11.15 -3.57 -0.27
N LEU A 52 12.01 -3.81 -1.26
CA LEU A 52 11.60 -4.31 -2.57
C LEU A 52 11.10 -5.76 -2.47
N LEU A 53 11.82 -6.63 -1.76
CA LEU A 53 11.39 -8.01 -1.52
C LEU A 53 10.07 -8.07 -0.75
N PHE A 54 9.90 -7.24 0.27
CA PHE A 54 8.66 -7.14 1.02
C PHE A 54 7.48 -6.73 0.13
N ARG A 55 7.66 -5.73 -0.74
CA ARG A 55 6.61 -5.31 -1.68
C ARG A 55 6.24 -6.41 -2.68
N LEU A 56 7.23 -7.11 -3.25
CA LEU A 56 6.99 -8.26 -4.12
C LEU A 56 6.18 -9.35 -3.41
N PHE A 57 6.51 -9.63 -2.15
CA PHE A 57 5.75 -10.58 -1.33
C PHE A 57 4.30 -10.13 -1.11
N VAL A 58 4.08 -8.86 -0.80
CA VAL A 58 2.73 -8.28 -0.68
C VAL A 58 1.97 -8.36 -2.00
N TYR A 59 2.60 -8.05 -3.14
CA TYR A 59 1.98 -8.15 -4.46
C TYR A 59 1.61 -9.59 -4.83
N MET A 60 2.46 -10.56 -4.47
CA MET A 60 2.14 -11.99 -4.61
C MET A 60 0.92 -12.36 -3.77
N GLY A 61 0.85 -11.92 -2.51
CA GLY A 61 -0.32 -12.12 -1.65
C GLY A 61 -1.61 -11.52 -2.22
N VAL A 62 -1.54 -10.30 -2.76
CA VAL A 62 -2.67 -9.67 -3.47
C VAL A 62 -3.06 -10.46 -4.72
N GLY A 63 -2.08 -10.95 -5.49
CA GLY A 63 -2.33 -11.79 -6.66
C GLY A 63 -3.05 -13.09 -6.32
N ILE A 64 -2.63 -13.77 -5.25
CA ILE A 64 -3.29 -14.97 -4.72
C ILE A 64 -4.72 -14.64 -4.27
N LEU A 65 -4.91 -13.53 -3.55
CA LEU A 65 -6.23 -13.10 -3.09
C LEU A 65 -7.16 -12.78 -4.29
N LEU A 66 -6.65 -12.11 -5.32
CA LEU A 66 -7.38 -11.82 -6.55
C LEU A 66 -7.75 -13.11 -7.29
N TYR A 67 -6.84 -14.10 -7.33
CA TYR A 67 -7.12 -15.41 -7.91
C TYR A 67 -8.25 -16.13 -7.17
N PHE A 68 -8.20 -16.16 -5.83
CA PHE A 68 -9.27 -16.74 -5.02
C PHE A 68 -10.59 -15.99 -5.19
N LEU A 69 -10.58 -14.65 -5.25
CA LEU A 69 -11.78 -13.87 -5.55
C LEU A 69 -12.37 -14.23 -6.91
N GLN A 70 -11.53 -14.28 -7.96
CA GLN A 70 -11.96 -14.67 -9.30
C GLN A 70 -12.57 -16.07 -9.34
N ARG A 71 -12.03 -17.00 -8.55
CA ARG A 71 -12.50 -18.40 -8.52
C ARG A 71 -13.73 -18.62 -7.64
N SER A 72 -13.92 -17.83 -6.59
CA SER A 72 -14.88 -18.13 -5.52
C SER A 72 -16.04 -17.14 -5.41
N SER A 73 -15.90 -15.88 -5.84
CA SER A 73 -16.93 -14.85 -5.66
C SER A 73 -16.86 -13.79 -6.74
N SER A 74 -17.82 -13.83 -7.67
CA SER A 74 -18.09 -12.84 -8.74
C SER A 74 -16.84 -12.26 -9.41
N PRO A 75 -16.50 -12.71 -10.63
CA PRO A 75 -15.25 -12.33 -11.28
C PRO A 75 -15.11 -10.81 -11.38
N LEU A 76 -14.03 -10.27 -10.80
CA LEU A 76 -13.68 -8.87 -10.94
C LEU A 76 -13.58 -8.51 -12.43
N PRO A 77 -14.08 -7.33 -12.85
CA PRO A 77 -13.96 -6.91 -14.24
C PRO A 77 -12.48 -6.88 -14.64
N ARG A 78 -12.14 -7.47 -15.79
CA ARG A 78 -10.75 -7.59 -16.27
C ARG A 78 -10.02 -6.23 -16.28
N LYS A 79 -10.75 -5.14 -16.54
CA LYS A 79 -10.26 -3.76 -16.46
C LYS A 79 -9.70 -3.41 -15.07
N VAL A 80 -10.36 -3.83 -13.99
CA VAL A 80 -9.92 -3.56 -12.61
C VAL A 80 -8.62 -4.31 -12.32
N ILE A 81 -8.50 -5.56 -12.76
CA ILE A 81 -7.27 -6.35 -12.62
C ILE A 81 -6.11 -5.68 -13.36
N VAL A 82 -6.35 -5.23 -14.60
CA VAL A 82 -5.35 -4.46 -15.37
C VAL A 82 -4.95 -3.18 -14.64
N PHE A 83 -5.91 -2.43 -14.09
CA PHE A 83 -5.61 -1.23 -13.29
C PHE A 83 -4.77 -1.52 -12.06
N ILE A 84 -5.04 -2.62 -11.34
CA ILE A 84 -4.24 -3.02 -10.16
C ILE A 84 -2.81 -3.36 -10.59
N VAL A 85 -2.63 -4.14 -11.66
CA VAL A 85 -1.31 -4.49 -12.18
C VAL A 85 -0.56 -3.26 -12.67
N LEU A 86 -1.24 -2.34 -13.37
CA LEU A 86 -0.64 -1.10 -13.84
C LEU A 86 -0.22 -0.20 -12.68
N ALA A 87 -1.03 -0.11 -11.62
CA ALA A 87 -0.70 0.65 -10.42
C ALA A 87 0.55 0.09 -9.71
N PHE A 88 0.68 -1.24 -9.60
CA PHE A 88 1.89 -1.87 -9.06
C PHE A 88 3.11 -1.62 -9.95
N ALA A 89 2.96 -1.76 -11.27
CA ALA A 89 4.05 -1.51 -12.23
C ALA A 89 4.53 -0.06 -12.21
N LEU A 90 3.60 0.91 -12.15
CA LEU A 90 3.93 2.33 -12.03
C LEU A 90 4.61 2.65 -10.70
N ASN A 91 4.09 2.09 -9.59
CA ASN A 91 4.66 2.30 -8.27
C ASN A 91 6.10 1.75 -8.17
N GLU A 92 6.35 0.54 -8.67
CA GLU A 92 7.70 -0.02 -8.71
C GLU A 92 8.59 0.68 -9.73
N GLY A 93 8.08 1.07 -10.89
CA GLY A 93 8.82 1.83 -11.88
C GLY A 93 9.31 3.17 -11.32
N LEU A 94 8.43 3.92 -10.64
CA LEU A 94 8.80 5.14 -9.91
C LEU A 94 9.83 4.85 -8.82
N ASN A 95 9.61 3.81 -8.02
CA ASN A 95 10.50 3.47 -6.92
C ASN A 95 11.89 2.99 -7.38
N LEU A 96 12.00 2.38 -8.57
CA LEU A 96 13.26 2.07 -9.24
C LEU A 96 13.92 3.33 -9.81
N LEU A 97 13.14 4.24 -10.40
CA LEU A 97 13.62 5.54 -10.86
C LEU A 97 14.18 6.41 -9.72
N TYR A 98 13.52 6.44 -8.56
CA TYR A 98 13.98 7.16 -7.37
C TYR A 98 15.18 6.50 -6.65
N ARG A 99 15.57 5.30 -7.06
CA ARG A 99 16.77 4.60 -6.58
C ARG A 99 18.03 4.90 -7.40
N LEU A 100 17.88 5.38 -8.64
CA LEU A 100 18.95 5.91 -9.49
C LEU A 100 19.34 7.32 -9.00
#